data_AF-A0A1I6UNH6-F1
#
_entry.id   AF-A0A1I6UNH6-F1
#
_cell.length_a   1.000
_cell.length_b   1.000
_cell.length_c   1.000
_cell.angle_alpha   90.00
_cell.angle_beta   90.00
_cell.angle_gamma   90.00
#
_symmetry.space_group_name_H-M   'P 1'
#
loop_
_entity.id
_entity.type
_entity.pdbx_description
1 polymer ?
#
loop_
_entity_poly.entity_id
_entity_poly.type
_entity_poly.pdbx_seq_one_letter_code
_entity_poly.pdbx_strand_id
1 'polypeptide(L)'
;MSIIPSGAKMGSTNLACRHCDTALDLLEMRAVNASNLTPDALFQCPYCSSWYYPEIGLLHSLYGDGKVEKEYFGMPLSLGGTQKRDLNHVEAGEHRPVKMHSLEPGYEYDSIYLLGAHRDGVDEDDWLSFESAGAQNRALLGDSVLISLLRTDATEIAINATLQENRESSFPIGFGDTLEVVYAATTQLDGVTNPPWIDLLQEAQEAIRQGNTLAALPVLRSAVDNCLIRQMYIYQIWEGHDQDSAREWIEDLEDSYEPNRITIAKHGLEQATGTRLTNGPHGDLWEDFSEVVEERDTIIHSETASELAHPDQPTAIELYNTTVSLLVAAYDLFGFHNPGA
;
A
#
# COMPACT_ATOMS: atom_id res chain seq x y z
N MET A 1 7.60 1.13 -32.23
CA MET A 1 6.16 1.25 -31.94
C MET A 1 5.59 -0.15 -31.89
N SER A 2 5.35 -0.68 -30.69
CA SER A 2 4.57 -1.91 -30.53
C SER A 2 3.10 -1.52 -30.66
N ILE A 3 2.42 -1.99 -31.69
CA ILE A 3 0.98 -1.77 -31.88
C ILE A 3 0.29 -2.80 -30.98
N ILE A 4 -0.11 -2.37 -29.79
CA ILE A 4 -0.90 -3.19 -28.89
C ILE A 4 -2.26 -3.42 -29.57
N PRO A 5 -2.70 -4.67 -29.79
CA PRO A 5 -3.98 -4.94 -30.43
C PRO A 5 -5.13 -4.32 -29.63
N SER A 6 -6.08 -3.68 -30.31
CA SER A 6 -7.27 -3.11 -29.68
C SER A 6 -8.03 -4.19 -28.90
N GLY A 7 -8.09 -4.06 -27.57
CA GLY A 7 -8.81 -4.97 -26.68
C GLY A 7 -7.97 -6.06 -25.99
N ALA A 8 -6.65 -6.09 -26.17
CA ALA A 8 -5.78 -6.92 -25.33
C ALA A 8 -5.77 -6.38 -23.88
N LYS A 9 -5.90 -7.27 -22.89
CA LYS A 9 -5.76 -6.94 -21.47
C LYS A 9 -4.68 -7.83 -20.85
N MET A 10 -3.81 -7.24 -20.03
CA MET A 10 -2.71 -7.93 -19.36
C MET A 10 -2.85 -7.92 -17.83
N GLY A 11 -3.80 -7.15 -17.31
CA GLY A 11 -4.10 -7.00 -15.90
C GLY A 11 -4.36 -5.54 -15.56
N SER A 12 -5.17 -5.27 -14.53
CA SER A 12 -5.45 -3.92 -14.07
C SER A 12 -4.38 -3.41 -13.11
N THR A 13 -4.11 -2.12 -13.17
CA THR A 13 -3.37 -1.40 -12.14
C THR A 13 -4.32 -0.85 -11.08
N ASN A 14 -3.78 -0.33 -9.99
CA ASN A 14 -4.53 0.35 -8.93
C ASN A 14 -4.93 1.80 -9.30
N LEU A 15 -5.01 2.14 -10.59
CA LEU A 15 -5.29 3.49 -11.05
C LEU A 15 -6.50 3.47 -11.99
N ALA A 16 -7.65 3.92 -11.49
CA ALA A 16 -8.91 3.99 -12.22
C ALA A 16 -9.32 5.43 -12.45
N CYS A 17 -9.86 5.72 -13.63
CA CYS A 17 -10.31 7.06 -13.94
C CYS A 17 -11.68 7.33 -13.33
N ARG A 18 -11.77 8.31 -12.42
CA ARG A 18 -13.03 8.77 -11.80
C ARG A 18 -14.12 9.25 -12.77
N HIS A 19 -13.81 9.46 -14.05
CA HIS A 19 -14.77 9.98 -15.04
C HIS A 19 -15.40 8.90 -15.90
N CYS A 20 -14.74 7.75 -16.05
CA CYS A 20 -15.25 6.64 -16.87
C CYS A 20 -15.20 5.29 -16.15
N ASP A 21 -14.90 5.30 -14.85
CA ASP A 21 -14.83 4.14 -13.95
C ASP A 21 -13.98 2.98 -14.50
N THR A 22 -13.01 3.30 -15.35
CA THR A 22 -12.18 2.30 -16.02
C THR A 22 -10.80 2.28 -15.38
N ALA A 23 -10.44 1.13 -14.82
CA ALA A 23 -9.08 0.83 -14.37
C ALA A 23 -8.12 0.78 -15.56
N LEU A 24 -6.95 1.39 -15.40
CA LEU A 24 -5.89 1.36 -16.40
C LEU A 24 -5.34 -0.05 -16.52
N ASP A 25 -5.25 -0.54 -17.77
CA ASP A 25 -4.61 -1.82 -18.02
C ASP A 25 -3.10 -1.63 -18.05
N LEU A 26 -2.38 -2.67 -17.66
CA LEU A 26 -0.92 -2.68 -17.60
C LEU A 26 -0.29 -2.37 -18.97
N LEU A 27 -0.94 -2.74 -20.08
CA LEU A 27 -0.49 -2.40 -21.42
C LEU A 27 -0.57 -0.90 -21.71
N GLU A 28 -1.63 -0.23 -21.24
CA GLU A 28 -1.77 1.22 -21.36
C GLU A 28 -0.74 1.93 -20.48
N MET A 29 -0.52 1.44 -19.26
CA MET A 29 0.47 2.00 -18.35
C MET A 29 1.90 1.94 -18.91
N ARG A 30 2.25 0.93 -19.70
CA ARG A 30 3.55 0.88 -20.40
C ARG A 30 3.74 1.97 -21.46
N ALA A 31 2.64 2.50 -22.01
CA ALA A 31 2.70 3.60 -22.96
C ALA A 31 2.73 4.97 -22.27
N VAL A 32 2.38 5.03 -20.98
CA VAL A 32 2.45 6.25 -20.18
C VAL A 32 3.91 6.59 -19.88
N ASN A 33 4.27 7.85 -20.08
CA ASN A 33 5.53 8.36 -19.56
C ASN A 33 5.41 8.51 -18.04
N ALA A 34 6.19 7.72 -17.28
CA ALA A 34 6.13 7.68 -15.82
C ALA A 34 6.31 9.05 -15.16
N SER A 35 7.10 9.96 -15.78
CA SER A 35 7.28 11.33 -15.28
C SER A 35 6.00 12.16 -15.26
N ASN A 36 4.95 11.73 -15.95
CA ASN A 36 3.64 12.39 -15.95
C ASN A 36 2.73 11.90 -14.82
N LEU A 37 3.10 10.82 -14.12
CA LEU A 37 2.43 10.34 -12.93
C LEU A 37 3.13 10.93 -11.71
N THR A 38 2.71 12.15 -11.37
CA THR A 38 3.25 12.94 -10.26
C THR A 38 2.11 13.65 -9.54
N PRO A 39 2.22 13.90 -8.22
CA PRO A 39 1.24 14.71 -7.49
C PRO A 39 1.09 16.13 -8.06
N ASP A 40 2.11 16.68 -8.71
CA ASP A 40 2.09 18.10 -9.11
C ASP A 40 1.42 18.37 -10.47
N ALA A 41 0.98 17.32 -11.18
CA ALA A 41 0.42 17.45 -12.52
C ALA A 41 -0.87 16.64 -12.68
N LEU A 42 -1.73 17.13 -13.58
CA LEU A 42 -2.88 16.38 -14.04
C LEU A 42 -2.42 15.30 -15.02
N PHE A 43 -3.01 14.13 -14.88
CA PHE A 43 -2.87 13.01 -15.80
C PHE A 43 -4.12 12.91 -16.70
N GLN A 44 -3.90 12.68 -17.99
CA GLN A 44 -4.98 12.50 -18.95
C GLN A 44 -5.35 11.02 -19.09
N CYS A 45 -6.61 10.68 -18.82
CA CYS A 45 -7.10 9.32 -19.03
C CYS A 45 -6.96 8.90 -20.51
N PRO A 46 -6.28 7.79 -20.84
CA PRO A 46 -6.16 7.31 -22.21
C PRO A 46 -7.51 6.85 -22.81
N TYR A 47 -8.50 6.51 -21.98
CA TYR A 47 -9.79 5.99 -22.45
C TYR A 47 -10.84 7.07 -22.72
N CYS A 48 -10.97 8.06 -21.83
CA CYS A 48 -11.98 9.12 -21.94
C CYS A 48 -11.40 10.53 -22.15
N SER A 49 -10.07 10.67 -22.14
CA SER A 49 -9.34 11.94 -22.30
C SER A 49 -9.57 12.99 -21.22
N SER A 50 -10.31 12.67 -20.15
CA SER A 50 -10.48 13.54 -18.98
C SER A 50 -9.19 13.68 -18.18
N TRP A 51 -8.98 14.86 -17.60
CA TRP A 51 -7.82 15.18 -16.78
C TRP A 51 -8.14 15.05 -15.29
N TYR A 52 -7.27 14.40 -14.53
CA TYR A 52 -7.43 14.23 -13.08
C TYR A 52 -6.08 14.09 -12.40
N TYR A 53 -6.00 14.39 -11.11
CA TYR A 53 -4.80 14.08 -10.31
C TYR A 53 -4.68 12.57 -10.12
N PRO A 54 -3.53 11.93 -10.42
CA PRO A 54 -3.38 10.47 -10.34
C PRO A 54 -3.83 9.86 -9.01
N GLU A 55 -3.53 10.52 -7.89
CA GLU A 55 -3.90 10.06 -6.55
C GLU A 55 -5.42 9.96 -6.31
N ILE A 56 -6.22 10.76 -7.02
CA ILE A 56 -7.68 10.63 -7.04
C ILE A 56 -8.08 9.34 -7.74
N GLY A 57 -7.35 8.92 -8.77
CA GLY A 57 -7.59 7.64 -9.42
C GLY A 57 -7.19 6.42 -8.57
N LEU A 58 -6.17 6.57 -7.71
CA LEU A 58 -5.83 5.54 -6.73
C LEU A 58 -6.93 5.41 -5.68
N LEU A 59 -7.34 6.51 -5.05
CA LEU A 59 -8.42 6.52 -4.06
C LEU A 59 -9.74 6.01 -4.66
N HIS A 60 -10.04 6.36 -5.91
CA HIS A 60 -11.19 5.83 -6.65
C HIS A 60 -11.10 4.30 -6.84
N SER A 61 -9.91 3.77 -7.12
CA SER A 61 -9.69 2.31 -7.23
C SER A 61 -9.89 1.60 -5.89
N LEU A 62 -9.43 2.21 -4.80
CA LEU A 62 -9.60 1.67 -3.45
C LEU A 62 -11.07 1.70 -3.02
N TYR A 63 -11.79 2.78 -3.35
CA TYR A 63 -13.24 2.90 -3.13
C TYR A 63 -14.03 1.83 -3.90
N GLY A 64 -13.70 1.63 -5.19
CA GLY A 64 -14.25 0.56 -6.02
C GLY A 64 -15.79 0.60 -6.12
N ASP A 65 -16.44 -0.43 -5.60
CA ASP A 65 -17.90 -0.64 -5.60
C ASP A 65 -18.67 0.17 -4.55
N GLY A 66 -18.10 1.26 -4.05
CA GLY A 66 -18.70 2.08 -2.99
C GLY A 66 -18.40 1.61 -1.57
N LYS A 67 -17.44 0.69 -1.41
CA LYS A 67 -17.04 0.16 -0.10
C LYS A 67 -15.83 0.90 0.44
N VAL A 68 -16.00 1.46 1.62
CA VAL A 68 -14.97 2.20 2.36
C VAL A 68 -14.08 1.28 3.18
N GLU A 69 -14.65 0.32 3.90
CA GLU A 69 -13.91 -0.61 4.76
C GLU A 69 -13.59 -1.92 4.03
N LYS A 70 -12.31 -2.28 3.96
CA LYS A 70 -11.78 -3.51 3.31
C LYS A 70 -10.45 -3.93 3.97
N GLU A 71 -9.98 -5.11 3.60
CA GLU A 71 -8.59 -5.52 3.83
C GLU A 71 -7.69 -4.86 2.77
N TYR A 72 -7.00 -3.79 3.15
CA TYR A 72 -6.11 -3.02 2.29
C TYR A 72 -4.65 -3.42 2.41
N PHE A 73 -4.25 -4.02 3.52
CA PHE A 73 -2.88 -4.47 3.75
C PHE A 73 -2.47 -5.50 2.69
N GLY A 74 -1.35 -5.26 2.02
CA GLY A 74 -0.88 -6.08 0.91
C GLY A 74 -1.28 -5.56 -0.48
N MET A 75 -2.21 -4.61 -0.57
CA MET A 75 -2.55 -3.96 -1.83
C MET A 75 -1.39 -3.05 -2.31
N PRO A 76 -1.23 -2.89 -3.63
CA PRO A 76 -0.22 -1.98 -4.17
C PRO A 76 -0.58 -0.53 -3.83
N LEU A 77 0.35 0.19 -3.23
CA LEU A 77 0.23 1.61 -2.90
C LEU A 77 1.29 2.43 -3.63
N SER A 78 1.10 2.60 -4.92
CA SER A 78 1.89 3.49 -5.78
C SER A 78 1.03 3.90 -6.97
N LEU A 79 1.28 5.05 -7.58
CA LEU A 79 0.45 5.49 -8.70
C LEU A 79 0.65 4.57 -9.92
N GLY A 80 -0.37 3.75 -10.23
CA GLY A 80 -0.30 2.75 -11.29
C GLY A 80 0.41 1.45 -10.91
N GLY A 81 0.54 1.21 -9.61
CA GLY A 81 1.07 -0.02 -9.04
C GLY A 81 0.20 -1.25 -9.31
N THR A 82 0.83 -2.42 -9.19
CA THR A 82 0.19 -3.72 -9.46
C THR A 82 0.59 -4.75 -8.42
N GLN A 83 -0.14 -5.86 -8.36
CA GLN A 83 0.21 -7.00 -7.52
C GLN A 83 0.41 -8.23 -8.40
N LYS A 84 1.43 -9.02 -8.08
CA LYS A 84 1.77 -10.26 -8.79
C LYS A 84 2.05 -11.36 -7.77
N ARG A 85 1.70 -12.58 -8.13
CA ARG A 85 2.13 -13.81 -7.45
C ARG A 85 3.05 -14.56 -8.39
N ASP A 86 4.14 -15.08 -7.86
CA ASP A 86 5.11 -15.89 -8.61
C ASP A 86 5.63 -17.02 -7.72
N LEU A 87 6.37 -17.94 -8.32
CA LEU A 87 7.00 -19.07 -7.64
C LEU A 87 8.41 -19.28 -8.18
N ASN A 88 9.27 -19.82 -7.33
CA ASN A 88 10.63 -20.17 -7.69
C ASN A 88 11.08 -21.45 -7.01
N HIS A 89 11.93 -22.20 -7.69
CA HIS A 89 12.53 -23.43 -7.16
C HIS A 89 13.92 -23.10 -6.63
N VAL A 90 14.19 -23.46 -5.38
CA VAL A 90 15.48 -23.23 -4.70
C VAL A 90 15.95 -24.49 -3.98
N GLU A 91 17.25 -24.69 -3.92
CA GLU A 91 17.82 -25.81 -3.17
C GLU A 91 18.02 -25.43 -1.69
N ALA A 92 17.66 -26.34 -0.79
CA ALA A 92 17.91 -26.19 0.62
C ALA A 92 19.42 -26.14 0.92
N GLY A 93 19.85 -25.08 1.60
CA GLY A 93 21.26 -24.77 1.86
C GLY A 93 21.91 -23.84 0.83
N GLU A 94 21.18 -23.42 -0.20
CA GLU A 94 21.68 -22.46 -1.20
C GLU A 94 21.14 -21.04 -1.01
N HIS A 95 21.91 -20.10 -1.56
CA HIS A 95 21.60 -18.67 -1.63
C HIS A 95 21.70 -18.24 -3.09
N ARG A 96 20.59 -17.81 -3.69
CA ARG A 96 20.58 -17.42 -5.11
C ARG A 96 19.73 -16.18 -5.37
N PRO A 97 20.27 -15.18 -6.10
CA PRO A 97 19.45 -14.12 -6.68
C PRO A 97 18.63 -14.69 -7.84
N VAL A 98 17.35 -14.35 -7.86
CA VAL A 98 16.37 -14.79 -8.84
C VAL A 98 15.59 -13.59 -9.37
N LYS A 99 15.42 -13.55 -10.69
CA LYS A 99 14.53 -12.58 -11.35
C LYS A 99 13.11 -13.12 -11.29
N MET A 100 12.13 -12.25 -11.05
CA MET A 100 10.73 -12.63 -11.25
C MET A 100 10.56 -13.04 -12.70
N HIS A 101 9.84 -14.13 -12.94
CA HIS A 101 9.47 -14.50 -14.29
C HIS A 101 8.39 -13.56 -14.85
N SER A 102 7.57 -13.00 -13.96
CA SER A 102 6.40 -12.20 -14.31
C SER A 102 6.54 -10.68 -14.07
N LEU A 103 7.76 -10.16 -13.84
CA LEU A 103 7.95 -8.72 -13.70
C LEU A 103 7.83 -8.04 -15.06
N GLU A 104 6.95 -7.04 -15.12
CA GLU A 104 6.63 -6.36 -16.36
C GLU A 104 7.73 -5.35 -16.74
N PRO A 105 8.07 -5.17 -18.03
CA PRO A 105 9.08 -4.20 -18.43
C PRO A 105 8.74 -2.79 -17.96
N GLY A 106 9.71 -2.12 -17.34
CA GLY A 106 9.56 -0.78 -16.75
C GLY A 106 8.97 -0.77 -15.33
N TYR A 107 8.59 -1.93 -14.78
CA TYR A 107 8.16 -2.05 -13.39
C TYR A 107 9.28 -2.54 -12.49
N GLU A 108 9.22 -2.10 -11.24
CA GLU A 108 10.14 -2.42 -10.17
C GLU A 108 9.38 -2.94 -8.95
N TYR A 109 10.08 -3.67 -8.08
CA TYR A 109 9.55 -4.16 -6.82
C TYR A 109 9.37 -3.02 -5.82
N ASP A 110 8.13 -2.88 -5.36
CA ASP A 110 7.79 -2.04 -4.22
C ASP A 110 7.92 -2.86 -2.92
N SER A 111 7.26 -4.02 -2.86
CA SER A 111 7.34 -4.93 -1.71
C SER A 111 7.24 -6.40 -2.11
N ILE A 112 7.72 -7.29 -1.22
CA ILE A 112 7.73 -8.74 -1.42
C ILE A 112 7.39 -9.47 -0.11
N TYR A 113 6.63 -10.55 -0.20
CA TYR A 113 6.27 -11.37 0.96
C TYR A 113 5.98 -12.81 0.57
N LEU A 114 6.27 -13.73 1.49
CA LEU A 114 6.06 -15.16 1.29
C LEU A 114 4.57 -15.50 1.43
N LEU A 115 4.11 -16.40 0.57
CA LEU A 115 2.77 -16.99 0.67
C LEU A 115 2.82 -18.45 1.12
N GLY A 116 3.92 -19.14 0.84
CA GLY A 116 4.08 -20.54 1.19
C GLY A 116 5.37 -21.12 0.64
N ALA A 117 5.69 -22.32 1.08
CA ALA A 117 6.70 -23.15 0.47
C ALA A 117 6.41 -24.62 0.75
N HIS A 118 6.85 -25.49 -0.15
CA HIS A 118 6.81 -26.94 0.07
C HIS A 118 8.00 -27.61 -0.62
N ARG A 119 8.23 -28.88 -0.26
CA ARG A 119 9.19 -29.71 -1.01
C ARG A 119 8.64 -29.96 -2.40
N ASP A 120 9.49 -29.80 -3.40
CA ASP A 120 9.10 -30.09 -4.78
C ASP A 120 8.84 -31.60 -4.96
N GLY A 121 7.82 -31.93 -5.76
CA GLY A 121 7.43 -33.32 -6.03
C GLY A 121 6.83 -34.11 -4.85
N VAL A 122 6.39 -33.43 -3.79
CA VAL A 122 5.72 -34.05 -2.63
C VAL A 122 4.22 -33.73 -2.64
N ASP A 123 3.39 -34.74 -2.39
CA ASP A 123 1.94 -34.61 -2.32
C ASP A 123 1.50 -33.67 -1.18
N GLU A 124 0.36 -32.99 -1.35
CA GLU A 124 -0.16 -32.00 -0.39
C GLU A 124 -0.37 -32.57 1.03
N ASP A 125 -0.75 -33.84 1.13
CA ASP A 125 -0.91 -34.56 2.40
C ASP A 125 0.40 -34.69 3.19
N ASP A 126 1.55 -34.57 2.52
CA ASP A 126 2.90 -34.69 3.08
C ASP A 126 3.62 -33.33 3.18
N TRP A 127 2.88 -32.22 3.00
CA TRP A 127 3.41 -30.88 3.20
C TRP A 127 3.74 -30.63 4.67
N LEU A 128 4.89 -30.00 4.89
CA LEU A 128 5.27 -29.56 6.22
C LEU A 128 4.53 -28.28 6.59
N SER A 129 4.47 -27.98 7.88
CA SER A 129 3.93 -26.69 8.35
C SER A 129 4.72 -25.53 7.74
N PHE A 130 4.03 -24.44 7.43
CA PHE A 130 4.63 -23.21 6.95
C PHE A 130 4.21 -22.08 7.88
N GLU A 131 5.17 -21.55 8.64
CA GLU A 131 4.88 -20.59 9.71
C GLU A 131 5.74 -19.33 9.58
N SER A 132 5.15 -18.15 9.77
CA SER A 132 5.91 -16.89 9.73
C SER A 132 6.98 -16.86 10.82
N ALA A 133 8.19 -16.43 10.45
CA ALA A 133 9.32 -16.30 11.35
C ALA A 133 9.49 -14.85 11.83
N GLY A 134 8.40 -14.25 12.33
CA GLY A 134 8.35 -12.89 12.86
C GLY A 134 8.32 -11.77 11.81
N ALA A 135 8.30 -12.12 10.52
CA ALA A 135 8.18 -11.18 9.40
C ALA A 135 7.48 -11.85 8.23
N GLN A 136 6.84 -11.08 7.33
CA GLN A 136 6.14 -11.66 6.17
C GLN A 136 7.07 -12.12 5.05
N ASN A 137 8.32 -11.66 5.04
CA ASN A 137 9.36 -12.11 4.11
C ASN A 137 10.19 -13.28 4.64
N ARG A 138 9.85 -13.83 5.82
CA ARG A 138 10.58 -14.93 6.46
C ARG A 138 9.62 -15.97 7.02
N ALA A 139 9.90 -17.24 6.76
CA ALA A 139 9.08 -18.33 7.27
C ALA A 139 9.91 -19.58 7.56
N LEU A 140 9.39 -20.41 8.46
CA LEU A 140 9.87 -21.73 8.74
C LEU A 140 9.05 -22.75 7.95
N LEU A 141 9.74 -23.64 7.24
CA LEU A 141 9.16 -24.83 6.61
C LEU A 141 9.48 -26.06 7.47
N GLY A 142 8.47 -26.54 8.19
CA GLY A 142 8.63 -27.39 9.37
C GLY A 142 9.61 -26.77 10.36
N ASP A 143 10.31 -27.61 11.12
CA ASP A 143 11.42 -27.16 11.98
C ASP A 143 12.75 -27.12 11.21
N SER A 144 12.69 -27.17 9.88
CA SER A 144 13.77 -27.68 9.03
C SER A 144 14.27 -26.73 7.97
N VAL A 145 13.64 -25.60 7.67
CA VAL A 145 14.26 -24.62 6.76
C VAL A 145 13.77 -23.24 7.14
N LEU A 146 14.68 -22.29 7.29
CA LEU A 146 14.34 -20.88 7.30
C LEU A 146 14.38 -20.35 5.86
N ILE A 147 13.22 -20.00 5.33
CA ILE A 147 13.07 -19.37 4.03
C ILE A 147 13.03 -17.86 4.24
N SER A 148 13.80 -17.11 3.47
CA SER A 148 13.73 -15.65 3.46
C SER A 148 13.78 -15.06 2.05
N LEU A 149 13.04 -13.97 1.85
CA LEU A 149 13.07 -13.14 0.66
C LEU A 149 13.74 -11.82 0.96
N LEU A 150 14.65 -11.39 0.09
CA LEU A 150 15.30 -10.09 0.17
C LEU A 150 15.26 -9.42 -1.20
N ARG A 151 14.83 -8.17 -1.28
CA ARG A 151 15.03 -7.37 -2.50
C ARG A 151 16.50 -7.01 -2.61
N THR A 152 17.19 -7.48 -3.66
CA THR A 152 18.62 -7.20 -3.89
C THR A 152 18.84 -6.04 -4.84
N ASP A 153 17.88 -5.78 -5.73
CA ASP A 153 17.85 -4.65 -6.64
C ASP A 153 16.39 -4.28 -6.95
N ALA A 154 16.16 -3.21 -7.70
CA ALA A 154 14.83 -2.75 -8.09
C ALA A 154 14.01 -3.83 -8.84
N THR A 155 14.67 -4.76 -9.53
CA THR A 155 14.03 -5.82 -10.33
C THR A 155 14.45 -7.24 -9.94
N GLU A 156 15.22 -7.38 -8.85
CA GLU A 156 15.80 -8.66 -8.44
C GLU A 156 15.53 -8.96 -6.96
N ILE A 157 15.27 -10.23 -6.65
CA ILE A 157 15.15 -10.73 -5.28
C ILE A 157 16.17 -11.84 -5.04
N ALA A 158 16.60 -12.03 -3.81
CA ALA A 158 17.27 -13.23 -3.36
C ALA A 158 16.31 -14.07 -2.52
N ILE A 159 16.27 -15.37 -2.82
CA ILE A 159 15.55 -16.36 -2.04
C ILE A 159 16.61 -17.20 -1.33
N ASN A 160 16.56 -17.21 -0.01
CA ASN A 160 17.46 -18.00 0.82
C ASN A 160 16.68 -19.12 1.49
N ALA A 161 17.18 -20.35 1.40
CA ALA A 161 16.61 -21.51 2.07
C ALA A 161 17.66 -22.10 3.03
N THR A 162 17.75 -21.57 4.24
CA THR A 162 18.83 -21.93 5.18
C THR A 162 18.42 -23.05 6.11
N LEU A 163 19.26 -24.09 6.20
CA LEU A 163 19.12 -25.12 7.22
C LEU A 163 19.64 -24.60 8.58
N GLN A 164 18.79 -24.61 9.60
CA GLN A 164 19.13 -24.35 11.00
C GLN A 164 20.19 -25.32 11.54
N GLU A 165 21.21 -24.79 12.19
CA GLU A 165 22.26 -25.54 12.89
C GLU A 165 21.73 -26.08 14.23
N ASN A 166 22.04 -27.34 14.59
CA ASN A 166 21.59 -28.10 15.79
C ASN A 166 20.32 -28.95 15.64
N ARG A 167 20.25 -29.75 14.58
CA ARG A 167 19.16 -30.70 14.36
C ARG A 167 19.51 -32.10 14.84
N GLU A 168 18.53 -32.80 15.41
CA GLU A 168 18.56 -34.26 15.46
C GLU A 168 18.39 -34.84 14.03
N SER A 169 19.09 -35.91 13.71
CA SER A 169 19.42 -36.33 12.34
C SER A 169 18.27 -36.94 11.51
N SER A 170 17.01 -36.63 11.78
CA SER A 170 15.85 -37.31 11.16
C SER A 170 14.77 -36.36 10.64
N PHE A 171 15.16 -35.26 9.99
CA PHE A 171 14.22 -34.32 9.39
C PHE A 171 13.98 -34.60 7.89
N PRO A 172 12.77 -34.31 7.38
CA PRO A 172 12.34 -34.62 6.01
C PRO A 172 12.94 -33.72 4.92
N ILE A 173 13.79 -32.73 5.28
CA ILE A 173 14.50 -31.86 4.34
C ILE A 173 16.01 -31.90 4.63
N GLY A 174 16.80 -32.28 3.64
CA GLY A 174 18.26 -32.28 3.63
C GLY A 174 18.87 -31.20 2.73
N PHE A 175 20.20 -31.11 2.72
CA PHE A 175 20.94 -30.24 1.80
C PHE A 175 20.72 -30.66 0.34
N GLY A 176 20.45 -29.70 -0.54
CA GLY A 176 20.20 -29.93 -1.97
C GLY A 176 18.77 -30.33 -2.32
N ASP A 177 17.89 -30.52 -1.33
CA ASP A 177 16.47 -30.77 -1.60
C ASP A 177 15.84 -29.54 -2.27
N THR A 178 15.11 -29.76 -3.36
CA THR A 178 14.42 -28.68 -4.07
C THR A 178 13.13 -28.29 -3.35
N LEU A 179 12.98 -27.00 -3.13
CA LEU A 179 11.80 -26.39 -2.52
C LEU A 179 11.13 -25.47 -3.53
N GLU A 180 9.82 -25.61 -3.69
CA GLU A 180 9.01 -24.62 -4.38
C GLU A 180 8.64 -23.52 -3.37
N VAL A 181 9.02 -22.28 -3.65
CA VAL A 181 8.74 -21.11 -2.82
C VAL A 181 7.77 -20.20 -3.56
N VAL A 182 6.62 -19.97 -2.96
CA VAL A 182 5.55 -19.13 -3.49
C VAL A 182 5.55 -17.79 -2.78
N TYR A 183 5.51 -16.71 -3.54
CA TYR A 183 5.54 -15.36 -3.01
C TYR A 183 4.63 -14.42 -3.79
N ALA A 184 4.28 -13.31 -3.16
CA ALA A 184 3.63 -12.19 -3.80
C ALA A 184 4.51 -10.94 -3.71
N ALA A 185 4.27 -10.04 -4.65
CA ALA A 185 4.95 -8.77 -4.75
C ALA A 185 3.97 -7.67 -5.18
N THR A 186 4.16 -6.48 -4.62
CA THR A 186 3.63 -5.25 -5.22
C THR A 186 4.72 -4.66 -6.11
N THR A 187 4.30 -4.07 -7.23
CA THR A 187 5.21 -3.44 -8.19
C THR A 187 4.75 -2.04 -8.51
N GLN A 188 5.69 -1.19 -8.90
CA GLN A 188 5.43 0.19 -9.35
C GLN A 188 6.19 0.46 -10.64
N LEU A 189 5.72 1.44 -11.41
CA LEU A 189 6.39 1.86 -12.65
C LEU A 189 7.63 2.71 -12.28
N ASP A 190 8.79 2.40 -12.87
CA ASP A 190 10.03 3.16 -12.66
C ASP A 190 9.84 4.63 -13.06
N GLY A 191 10.32 5.55 -12.23
CA GLY A 191 10.23 6.99 -12.45
C GLY A 191 8.90 7.65 -12.07
N VAL A 192 7.97 6.92 -11.46
CA VAL A 192 6.77 7.50 -10.84
C VAL A 192 7.14 8.24 -9.56
N THR A 193 6.52 9.39 -9.32
CA THR A 193 6.62 10.14 -8.06
C THR A 193 5.29 10.07 -7.34
N ASN A 194 5.27 9.50 -6.13
CA ASN A 194 4.08 9.44 -5.31
C ASN A 194 3.87 10.75 -4.51
N PRO A 195 2.63 11.12 -4.16
CA PRO A 195 2.38 12.06 -3.06
C PRO A 195 2.89 11.51 -1.72
N PRO A 196 3.28 12.40 -0.78
CA PRO A 196 3.84 11.99 0.52
C PRO A 196 2.98 11.02 1.32
N TRP A 197 1.66 11.11 1.24
CA TRP A 197 0.77 10.22 1.99
C TRP A 197 0.83 8.77 1.49
N ILE A 198 1.14 8.53 0.21
CA ILE A 198 1.34 7.18 -0.33
C ILE A 198 2.67 6.62 0.17
N ASP A 199 3.74 7.41 0.09
CA ASP A 199 5.07 6.98 0.58
C ASP A 199 5.02 6.60 2.07
N LEU A 200 4.31 7.37 2.88
CA LEU A 200 4.10 7.08 4.30
C LEU A 200 3.34 5.77 4.55
N LEU A 201 2.36 5.43 3.71
CA LEU A 201 1.68 4.14 3.80
C LEU A 201 2.55 2.99 3.31
N GLN A 202 3.35 3.18 2.26
CA GLN A 202 4.33 2.18 1.83
C GLN A 202 5.34 1.89 2.95
N GLU A 203 5.84 2.94 3.62
CA GLU A 203 6.73 2.83 4.78
C GLU A 203 6.04 2.08 5.94
N ALA A 204 4.79 2.43 6.26
CA ALA A 204 4.00 1.74 7.27
C ALA A 204 3.86 0.24 6.95
N GLN A 205 3.50 -0.07 5.70
CA GLN A 205 3.30 -1.43 5.24
C GLN A 205 4.59 -2.25 5.36
N GLU A 206 5.72 -1.68 4.95
CA GLU A 206 7.02 -2.32 5.05
C GLU A 206 7.48 -2.52 6.51
N ALA A 207 7.28 -1.52 7.37
CA ALA A 207 7.59 -1.61 8.79
C ALA A 207 6.79 -2.76 9.45
N ILE A 208 5.49 -2.86 9.17
CA ILE A 208 4.63 -3.95 9.66
C ILE A 208 5.12 -5.30 9.13
N ARG A 209 5.48 -5.40 7.84
CA ARG A 209 6.00 -6.64 7.25
C ARG A 209 7.29 -7.12 7.89
N GLN A 210 8.16 -6.20 8.28
CA GLN A 210 9.42 -6.49 8.96
C GLN A 210 9.26 -6.77 10.45
N GLY A 211 8.03 -6.71 11.00
CA GLY A 211 7.76 -6.88 12.42
C GLY A 211 8.11 -5.65 13.27
N ASN A 212 8.42 -4.51 12.65
CA ASN A 212 8.66 -3.24 13.32
C ASN A 212 7.37 -2.41 13.41
N THR A 213 6.35 -2.97 14.06
CA THR A 213 5.00 -2.41 14.13
C THR A 213 4.96 -1.04 14.82
N LEU A 214 5.85 -0.80 15.79
CA LEU A 214 6.00 0.49 16.47
C LEU A 214 6.31 1.63 15.51
N ALA A 215 7.17 1.39 14.52
CA ALA A 215 7.57 2.41 13.55
C ALA A 215 6.44 2.76 12.56
N ALA A 216 5.44 1.88 12.41
CA ALA A 216 4.32 2.11 11.49
C ALA A 216 3.34 3.17 12.01
N LEU A 217 3.10 3.25 13.32
CA LEU A 217 2.04 4.12 13.88
C LEU A 217 2.27 5.62 13.59
N PRO A 218 3.48 6.20 13.77
CA PRO A 218 3.74 7.60 13.44
C PRO A 218 3.49 7.95 11.97
N VAL A 219 3.82 7.03 11.07
CA VAL A 219 3.67 7.25 9.62
C VAL A 219 2.23 7.05 9.16
N LEU A 220 1.46 6.14 9.77
CA LEU A 220 0.01 5.99 9.53
C LEU A 220 -0.74 7.28 9.83
N ARG A 221 -0.50 7.88 11.02
CA ARG A 221 -1.11 9.16 11.37
C ARG A 221 -0.73 10.25 10.37
N SER A 222 0.55 10.32 10.03
CA SER A 222 1.06 11.31 9.09
C SER A 222 0.46 11.15 7.69
N ALA A 223 0.17 9.92 7.24
CA ALA A 223 -0.44 9.66 5.95
C ALA A 223 -1.86 10.26 5.87
N VAL A 224 -2.69 10.04 6.89
CA VAL A 224 -4.05 10.61 6.97
C VAL A 224 -4.02 12.12 6.85
N ASP A 225 -3.17 12.74 7.65
CA ASP A 225 -3.09 14.17 7.71
C ASP A 225 -2.64 14.80 6.38
N ASN A 226 -1.62 14.23 5.73
CA ASN A 226 -1.16 14.68 4.41
C ASN A 226 -2.22 14.46 3.34
N CYS A 227 -2.93 13.34 3.38
CA CYS A 227 -3.97 13.02 2.40
C CYS A 227 -5.17 13.97 2.53
N LEU A 228 -5.65 14.25 3.74
CA LEU A 228 -6.78 15.16 3.97
C LEU A 228 -6.49 16.57 3.45
N ILE A 229 -5.32 17.12 3.76
CA ILE A 229 -4.88 18.42 3.23
C ILE A 229 -4.85 18.41 1.72
N ARG A 230 -4.29 17.34 1.15
CA ARG A 230 -4.15 17.20 -0.29
C ARG A 230 -5.51 17.08 -1.00
N GLN A 231 -6.46 16.34 -0.42
CA GLN A 231 -7.80 16.22 -0.96
C GLN A 231 -8.56 17.55 -0.89
N MET A 232 -8.45 18.31 0.20
CA MET A 232 -9.01 19.68 0.26
C MET A 232 -8.43 20.57 -0.83
N TYR A 233 -7.11 20.56 -1.02
CA TYR A 233 -6.44 21.34 -2.07
C TYR A 233 -7.02 21.01 -3.46
N ILE A 234 -7.14 19.72 -3.77
CA ILE A 234 -7.73 19.27 -5.04
C ILE A 234 -9.20 19.67 -5.16
N TYR A 235 -9.96 19.59 -4.06
CA TYR A 235 -11.36 20.02 -4.04
C TYR A 235 -11.50 21.50 -4.34
N GLN A 236 -10.69 22.37 -3.75
CA GLN A 236 -10.71 23.81 -4.05
C GLN A 236 -10.41 24.09 -5.54
N ILE A 237 -9.43 23.40 -6.11
CA ILE A 237 -9.14 23.50 -7.55
C ILE A 237 -10.34 23.04 -8.39
N TRP A 238 -11.00 21.97 -7.97
CA TRP A 238 -12.18 21.45 -8.64
C TRP A 238 -13.34 22.46 -8.62
N GLU A 239 -13.52 23.19 -7.51
CA GLU A 239 -14.49 24.30 -7.37
C GLU A 239 -14.08 25.57 -8.14
N GLY A 240 -12.96 25.54 -8.86
CA GLY A 240 -12.52 26.61 -9.76
C GLY A 240 -11.54 27.61 -9.15
N HIS A 241 -11.00 27.33 -7.95
CA HIS A 241 -9.89 28.10 -7.40
C HIS A 241 -8.59 27.81 -8.18
N ASP A 242 -7.73 28.84 -8.33
CA ASP A 242 -6.36 28.61 -8.78
C ASP A 242 -5.51 28.02 -7.65
N GLN A 243 -4.28 27.61 -7.99
CA GLN A 243 -3.40 26.93 -7.03
C GLN A 243 -3.00 27.80 -5.84
N ASP A 244 -2.85 29.10 -6.04
CA ASP A 244 -2.45 30.03 -4.98
C ASP A 244 -3.63 30.31 -4.05
N SER A 245 -4.81 30.57 -4.60
CA SER A 245 -6.05 30.75 -3.85
C SER A 245 -6.43 29.49 -3.05
N ALA A 246 -6.20 28.30 -3.61
CA ALA A 246 -6.44 27.04 -2.92
C ALA A 246 -5.47 26.83 -1.74
N ARG A 247 -4.21 27.29 -1.86
CA ARG A 247 -3.23 27.26 -0.76
C ARG A 247 -3.60 28.26 0.33
N GLU A 248 -3.88 29.51 -0.05
CA GLU A 248 -4.31 30.56 0.88
C GLU A 248 -5.54 30.12 1.68
N TRP A 249 -6.53 29.48 1.04
CA TRP A 249 -7.70 28.96 1.74
C TRP A 249 -7.36 27.91 2.82
N ILE A 250 -6.40 27.02 2.53
CA ILE A 250 -5.94 26.00 3.50
C ILE A 250 -5.14 26.66 4.63
N GLU A 251 -4.28 27.64 4.31
CA GLU A 251 -3.52 28.41 5.27
C GLU A 251 -4.45 29.24 6.18
N ASP A 252 -5.56 29.76 5.66
CA ASP A 252 -6.57 30.52 6.43
C ASP A 252 -7.38 29.63 7.40
N LEU A 253 -7.35 28.30 7.24
CA LEU A 253 -7.87 27.38 8.27
C LEU A 253 -6.97 27.35 9.52
N GLU A 254 -5.75 27.91 9.45
CA GLU A 254 -4.77 28.00 10.54
C GLU A 254 -5.02 29.19 11.48
N ASP A 255 -6.26 29.36 11.97
CA ASP A 255 -6.55 30.37 12.99
C ASP A 255 -5.88 29.97 14.33
N SER A 256 -4.65 30.44 14.51
CA SER A 256 -3.80 30.41 15.71
C SER A 256 -3.29 29.04 16.21
N TYR A 257 -1.98 28.85 15.97
CA TYR A 257 -1.06 27.78 16.41
C TYR A 257 -1.28 26.39 15.85
N GLU A 258 -0.43 26.07 14.86
CA GLU A 258 -0.14 24.78 14.23
C GLU A 258 -1.40 24.11 13.64
N PRO A 259 -1.43 23.73 12.35
CA PRO A 259 -2.58 23.04 11.79
C PRO A 259 -2.81 21.73 12.55
N ASN A 260 -3.69 21.80 13.55
CA ASN A 260 -4.16 20.62 14.23
C ASN A 260 -4.99 19.90 13.17
N ARG A 261 -4.48 18.79 12.65
CA ARG A 261 -5.13 18.04 11.58
C ARG A 261 -6.50 17.47 12.03
N ILE A 262 -6.78 17.45 13.34
CA ILE A 262 -8.13 17.29 13.89
C ILE A 262 -9.05 18.46 13.47
N THR A 263 -8.55 19.70 13.41
CA THR A 263 -9.27 20.87 12.88
C THR A 263 -9.61 20.72 11.41
N ILE A 264 -8.72 20.13 10.60
CA ILE A 264 -8.98 19.81 9.19
C ILE A 264 -10.14 18.80 9.07
N ALA A 265 -10.12 17.73 9.86
CA ALA A 265 -11.19 16.73 9.91
C ALA A 265 -12.52 17.29 10.47
N LYS A 266 -12.47 18.23 11.42
CA LYS A 266 -13.65 18.83 12.07
C LYS A 266 -14.27 19.97 11.28
N HIS A 267 -13.47 20.83 10.65
CA HIS A 267 -13.91 22.10 10.08
C HIS A 267 -13.63 22.21 8.58
N GLY A 268 -12.46 21.80 8.10
CA GLY A 268 -12.10 21.94 6.68
C GLY A 268 -13.02 21.16 5.75
N LEU A 269 -13.26 19.87 6.07
CA LEU A 269 -14.19 19.03 5.31
C LEU A 269 -15.64 19.52 5.39
N GLU A 270 -16.10 19.97 6.56
CA GLU A 270 -17.45 20.51 6.75
C GLU A 270 -17.66 21.80 5.96
N GLN A 271 -16.67 22.69 5.95
CA GLN A 271 -16.75 23.93 5.18
C GLN A 271 -16.76 23.65 3.67
N ALA A 272 -16.00 22.66 3.21
CA ALA A 272 -15.94 22.29 1.80
C ALA A 272 -17.21 21.54 1.32
N THR A 273 -17.72 20.61 2.13
CA THR A 273 -18.72 19.61 1.69
C THR A 273 -20.04 19.64 2.47
N GLY A 274 -20.11 20.40 3.56
CA GLY A 274 -21.23 20.38 4.52
C GLY A 274 -21.25 19.15 5.44
N THR A 275 -20.29 18.23 5.32
CA THR A 275 -20.25 16.97 6.08
C THR A 275 -18.97 16.86 6.90
N ARG A 276 -19.07 16.31 8.12
CA ARG A 276 -17.94 16.09 9.01
C ARG A 276 -17.45 14.65 8.94
N LEU A 277 -16.13 14.47 9.07
CA LEU A 277 -15.54 13.14 9.22
C LEU A 277 -15.81 12.56 10.63
N THR A 278 -15.92 13.41 11.65
CA THR A 278 -15.97 13.00 13.06
C THR A 278 -17.36 12.62 13.60
N ASN A 279 -18.43 13.01 12.91
CA ASN A 279 -19.82 12.72 13.32
C ASN A 279 -20.78 12.66 12.12
N GLY A 280 -20.23 12.45 10.91
CA GLY A 280 -20.99 12.21 9.69
C GLY A 280 -21.17 10.71 9.42
N PRO A 281 -21.39 10.32 8.15
CA PRO A 281 -21.63 8.92 7.78
C PRO A 281 -20.53 7.93 8.18
N HIS A 282 -19.28 8.41 8.31
CA HIS A 282 -18.09 7.61 8.65
C HIS A 282 -17.52 7.97 10.03
N GLY A 283 -18.38 8.43 10.96
CA GLY A 283 -17.97 8.87 12.29
C GLY A 283 -17.33 7.76 13.15
N ASP A 284 -17.87 6.54 13.08
CA ASP A 284 -17.35 5.39 13.81
C ASP A 284 -15.91 5.05 13.37
N LEU A 285 -15.64 5.14 12.06
CA LEU A 285 -14.30 4.91 11.51
C LEU A 285 -13.28 5.96 11.96
N TRP A 286 -13.72 7.20 12.22
CA TRP A 286 -12.87 8.21 12.84
C TRP A 286 -12.59 7.90 14.31
N GLU A 287 -13.57 7.35 15.04
CA GLU A 287 -13.38 6.90 16.42
C GLU A 287 -12.35 5.77 16.48
N ASP A 288 -12.47 4.76 15.63
CA ASP A 288 -11.48 3.68 15.49
C ASP A 288 -10.07 4.22 15.14
N PHE A 289 -10.00 5.20 14.23
CA PHE A 289 -8.72 5.84 13.90
C PHE A 289 -8.14 6.68 15.05
N SER A 290 -8.97 7.17 15.97
CA SER A 290 -8.49 7.92 17.14
C SER A 290 -7.63 7.05 18.04
N GLU A 291 -7.82 5.72 18.04
CA GLU A 291 -6.92 4.78 18.72
C GLU A 291 -5.49 4.84 18.12
N VAL A 292 -5.35 4.93 16.79
CA VAL A 292 -4.04 5.11 16.11
C VAL A 292 -3.35 6.39 16.61
N VAL A 293 -4.13 7.44 16.86
CA VAL A 293 -3.61 8.73 17.36
C VAL A 293 -3.09 8.59 18.77
N GLU A 294 -3.89 7.99 19.65
CA GLU A 294 -3.55 7.81 21.07
C GLU A 294 -2.31 6.91 21.24
N GLU A 295 -2.23 5.83 20.46
CA GLU A 295 -1.08 4.93 20.44
C GLU A 295 0.19 5.66 19.95
N ARG A 296 0.08 6.41 18.85
CA ARG A 296 1.17 7.25 18.33
C ARG A 296 1.64 8.30 19.32
N ASP A 297 0.71 8.96 19.99
CA ASP A 297 1.03 10.01 20.97
C ASP A 297 1.71 9.43 22.21
N THR A 298 1.32 8.24 22.65
CA THR A 298 1.99 7.50 23.73
C THR A 298 3.44 7.17 23.37
N ILE A 299 3.73 6.88 22.09
CA ILE A 299 5.09 6.58 21.61
C ILE A 299 5.99 7.83 21.63
N ILE A 300 5.45 8.97 21.20
CA ILE A 300 6.21 10.22 21.07
C ILE A 300 6.33 10.95 22.41
N HIS A 301 5.25 10.95 23.20
CA HIS A 301 5.16 11.58 24.52
C HIS A 301 5.31 10.54 25.63
N SER A 302 6.45 9.84 25.60
CA SER A 302 6.77 8.74 26.52
C SER A 302 6.85 9.14 28.00
N GLU A 303 6.85 10.44 28.34
CA GLU A 303 6.88 10.94 29.72
C GLU A 303 5.70 10.47 30.58
N THR A 304 4.57 10.09 29.96
CA THR A 304 3.37 9.60 30.64
C THR A 304 3.17 8.08 30.51
N ALA A 305 3.97 7.40 29.69
CA ALA A 305 3.83 5.98 29.43
C ALA A 305 4.69 5.15 30.40
N SER A 306 4.08 4.25 31.17
CA SER A 306 4.84 3.30 31.99
C SER A 306 5.53 2.23 31.14
N GLU A 307 4.94 1.87 29.99
CA GLU A 307 5.47 0.97 28.98
C GLU A 307 5.02 1.48 27.61
N LEU A 308 5.87 1.36 26.59
CA LEU A 308 5.47 1.63 25.20
C LEU A 308 4.62 0.46 24.72
N ALA A 309 3.41 0.72 24.25
CA ALA A 309 2.61 -0.27 23.58
C ALA A 309 3.33 -0.73 22.30
N HIS A 310 3.52 -2.04 22.17
CA HIS A 310 4.04 -2.67 20.96
C HIS A 310 2.89 -3.49 20.37
N PRO A 311 2.09 -2.91 19.47
CA PRO A 311 1.02 -3.69 18.84
C PRO A 311 1.64 -4.90 18.15
N ASP A 312 1.01 -6.06 18.29
CA ASP A 312 1.40 -7.21 17.52
C ASP A 312 1.11 -6.99 16.02
N GLN A 313 1.67 -7.84 15.16
CA GLN A 313 1.53 -7.68 13.71
C GLN A 313 0.05 -7.70 13.25
N PRO A 314 -0.83 -8.58 13.75
CA PRO A 314 -2.26 -8.54 13.43
C PRO A 314 -2.91 -7.20 13.79
N THR A 315 -2.67 -6.69 15.00
CA THR A 315 -3.21 -5.38 15.45
C THR A 315 -2.71 -4.26 14.55
N ALA A 316 -1.41 -4.24 14.22
CA ALA A 316 -0.85 -3.22 13.34
C ALA A 316 -1.44 -3.27 11.91
N ILE A 317 -1.78 -4.47 11.40
CA ILE A 317 -2.48 -4.65 10.13
C ILE A 317 -3.91 -4.07 10.20
N GLU A 318 -4.62 -4.30 11.30
CA GLU A 318 -5.96 -3.72 11.52
C GLU A 318 -5.89 -2.19 11.52
N LEU A 319 -4.96 -1.60 12.28
CA LEU A 319 -4.74 -0.15 12.32
C LEU A 319 -4.39 0.43 10.94
N TYR A 320 -3.59 -0.30 10.15
CA TYR A 320 -3.31 0.07 8.76
C TYR A 320 -4.59 0.08 7.91
N ASN A 321 -5.41 -0.96 7.99
CA ASN A 321 -6.66 -1.06 7.24
C ASN A 321 -7.64 0.05 7.64
N THR A 322 -7.78 0.35 8.93
CA THR A 322 -8.57 1.48 9.44
C THR A 322 -8.07 2.81 8.87
N THR A 323 -6.75 3.01 8.84
CA THR A 323 -6.11 4.20 8.27
C THR A 323 -6.47 4.37 6.79
N VAL A 324 -6.30 3.34 5.97
CA VAL A 324 -6.64 3.41 4.53
C VAL A 324 -8.13 3.58 4.32
N SER A 325 -8.97 2.90 5.11
CA SER A 325 -10.43 3.07 5.07
C SER A 325 -10.81 4.54 5.33
N LEU A 326 -10.16 5.21 6.29
CA LEU A 326 -10.43 6.62 6.59
C LEU A 326 -10.07 7.55 5.41
N LEU A 327 -8.99 7.25 4.68
CA LEU A 327 -8.62 7.99 3.47
C LEU A 327 -9.67 7.85 2.36
N VAL A 328 -10.19 6.64 2.20
CA VAL A 328 -11.26 6.32 1.23
C VAL A 328 -12.58 6.97 1.66
N ALA A 329 -12.87 7.01 2.97
CA ALA A 329 -14.01 7.72 3.53
C ALA A 329 -13.94 9.23 3.24
N ALA A 330 -12.78 9.84 3.42
CA ALA A 330 -12.58 11.24 3.08
C ALA A 330 -12.82 11.50 1.58
N TYR A 331 -12.29 10.62 0.72
CA TYR A 331 -12.52 10.68 -0.73
C TYR A 331 -14.01 10.62 -1.10
N ASP A 332 -14.76 9.74 -0.44
CA ASP A 332 -16.21 9.61 -0.58
C ASP A 332 -16.94 10.89 -0.18
N LEU A 333 -16.57 11.49 0.96
CA LEU A 333 -17.19 12.71 1.46
C LEU A 333 -16.90 13.95 0.60
N PHE A 334 -15.72 14.04 -0.02
CA PHE A 334 -15.43 15.07 -1.02
C PHE A 334 -16.23 14.90 -2.32
N GLY A 335 -16.89 13.76 -2.53
CA GLY A 335 -17.75 13.54 -3.69
C GLY A 335 -16.98 13.43 -5.01
N PHE A 336 -15.69 13.11 -4.98
CA PHE A 336 -14.85 12.99 -6.17
C PHE A 336 -15.29 11.87 -7.13
N HIS A 337 -16.18 10.97 -6.69
CA HIS A 337 -16.74 9.88 -7.50
C HIS A 337 -18.00 10.26 -8.27
N ASN A 338 -18.59 11.45 -8.06
CA ASN A 338 -19.81 11.84 -8.76
C ASN A 338 -19.49 12.44 -10.15
N PRO A 339 -19.87 11.79 -11.28
CA PRO A 339 -19.66 12.34 -12.63
C PRO A 339 -20.71 13.39 -13.03
N GLY A 340 -21.67 13.71 -12.15
CA GLY A 340 -22.82 14.57 -12.45
C GLY A 340 -23.04 15.75 -11.50
N ALA A 341 -22.04 16.11 -10.69
CA ALA A 341 -22.03 17.36 -9.91
C ALA A 341 -21.43 18.50 -10.74
#